data_AF-A0A4Y2UKL9-F1
#
_entry.id   AF-A0A4Y2UKL9-F1
#
_cell.length_a   1.000
_cell.length_b   1.000
_cell.length_c   1.000
_cell.angle_alpha   90.00
_cell.angle_beta   90.00
_cell.angle_gamma   90.00
#
_symmetry.space_group_name_H-M   'P 1'
#
loop_
_entity.id
_entity.type
_entity.pdbx_description
1 polymer ?
#
loop_
_entity_poly.entity_id
_entity_poly.type
_entity_poly.pdbx_seq_one_letter_code
_entity_poly.pdbx_strand_id
1 'polypeptide(L)'
;MGEKPEMFKSRCIDFVNFARTWNFFEFGKCCDNLEEQALVLMVDNGLSTPLYQRILEHAENLNCKLNPSYHKVKEAKQVCCPHSISMTETSAKITLQTLVDHTVSRICHIEFVTEKLRLSTNNAFEVIMKWGCDGSEQNRYKQKFSDFSDENLFSICVVPLQIHRR
;
A
#
# COMPACT_ATOMS: atom_id res chain seq x y z
N MET A 1 18.73 8.87 -32.34
CA MET A 1 17.61 8.17 -31.68
C MET A 1 18.21 7.40 -30.53
N GLY A 2 18.08 7.93 -29.31
CA GLY A 2 18.72 7.36 -28.12
C GLY A 2 17.79 6.35 -27.47
N GLU A 3 18.08 5.06 -27.65
CA GLU A 3 17.48 4.00 -26.86
C GLU A 3 18.23 3.79 -25.54
N LYS A 4 17.41 3.62 -24.49
CA LYS A 4 17.65 3.03 -23.15
C LYS A 4 18.36 3.91 -22.09
N PRO A 5 17.90 3.77 -20.83
CA PRO A 5 18.23 2.58 -20.06
C PRO A 5 17.02 1.68 -19.75
N GLU A 6 17.20 0.41 -20.09
CA GLU A 6 16.69 -0.73 -19.33
C GLU A 6 17.09 -0.58 -17.85
N MET A 7 16.11 -0.68 -16.96
CA MET A 7 16.22 -1.44 -15.72
C MET A 7 14.84 -1.51 -15.08
N PHE A 8 14.12 -2.62 -15.27
CA PHE A 8 13.16 -3.08 -14.29
C PHE A 8 13.44 -4.55 -14.01
N LYS A 9 14.26 -4.78 -12.98
CA LYS A 9 14.42 -6.11 -12.41
C LYS A 9 13.10 -6.47 -11.74
N SER A 10 12.33 -7.24 -12.49
CA SER A 10 11.20 -8.05 -12.04
C SER A 10 11.54 -8.80 -10.75
N ARG A 11 10.77 -8.52 -9.69
CA ARG A 11 10.38 -9.47 -8.64
C ARG A 11 9.00 -9.07 -8.15
N CYS A 12 8.10 -10.05 -8.04
CA CYS A 12 6.71 -9.96 -7.61
C CYS A 12 6.37 -8.69 -6.81
N ILE A 13 5.48 -7.87 -7.33
CA ILE A 13 4.94 -6.73 -6.59
C ILE A 13 3.84 -7.28 -5.70
N ASP A 14 4.22 -7.85 -4.56
CA ASP A 14 3.38 -7.86 -3.38
C ASP A 14 2.99 -6.42 -3.06
N PHE A 15 1.82 -6.18 -2.48
CA PHE A 15 1.31 -4.86 -2.04
C PHE A 15 2.35 -4.04 -1.23
N VAL A 16 3.35 -4.72 -0.67
CA VAL A 16 4.54 -4.19 0.04
C VAL A 16 5.50 -3.40 -0.86
N ASN A 17 5.64 -3.75 -2.15
CA ASN A 17 6.65 -3.15 -3.04
C ASN A 17 6.21 -1.81 -3.68
N PHE A 18 4.91 -1.48 -3.69
CA PHE A 18 4.45 -0.16 -4.13
C PHE A 18 4.97 0.96 -3.21
N ALA A 19 5.08 0.69 -1.89
CA ALA A 19 5.68 1.63 -0.94
C ALA A 19 7.18 1.89 -1.24
N ARG A 20 7.92 0.86 -1.69
CA ARG A 20 9.37 0.95 -1.90
C ARG A 20 9.80 1.74 -3.13
N THR A 21 8.94 1.91 -4.14
CA THR A 21 9.28 2.74 -5.32
C THR A 21 9.04 4.23 -5.07
N TRP A 22 8.39 4.58 -3.97
CA TRP A 22 8.19 5.95 -3.47
C TRP A 22 9.29 6.43 -2.49
N ASN A 23 10.43 5.72 -2.45
CA ASN A 23 11.58 6.01 -1.58
C ASN A 23 12.37 7.30 -1.92
N PHE A 24 11.82 8.22 -2.71
CA PHE A 24 12.44 9.54 -2.94
C PHE A 24 11.83 10.67 -2.10
N PHE A 25 10.90 10.35 -1.21
CA PHE A 25 10.39 11.29 -0.22
C PHE A 25 10.76 10.77 1.16
N GLU A 26 11.45 11.58 1.97
CA GLU A 26 11.71 11.25 3.37
C GLU A 26 10.38 11.13 4.14
N PHE A 27 9.80 9.93 4.12
CA PHE A 27 8.55 9.59 4.81
C PHE A 27 8.69 9.58 6.33
N GLY A 28 9.91 9.75 6.86
CA GLY A 28 10.22 9.67 8.28
C GLY A 28 9.54 10.72 9.17
N LYS A 29 8.82 11.70 8.59
CA LYS A 29 8.09 12.74 9.33
C LYS A 29 6.60 12.86 9.03
N CYS A 30 6.00 11.95 8.25
CA CYS A 30 4.62 12.14 7.77
C CYS A 30 3.54 11.36 8.57
N CYS A 31 3.95 10.43 9.42
CA CYS A 31 3.02 9.64 10.23
C CYS A 31 3.12 10.10 11.69
N ASP A 32 2.21 10.99 12.11
CA ASP A 32 2.14 11.44 13.51
C ASP A 32 1.77 10.30 14.48
N ASN A 33 1.15 9.24 13.95
CA ASN A 33 0.70 8.12 14.74
C ASN A 33 1.76 7.00 14.86
N LEU A 34 2.10 6.65 16.11
CA LEU A 34 2.93 5.50 16.48
C LEU A 34 2.48 4.17 15.84
N GLU A 35 1.17 3.96 15.71
CA GLU A 35 0.60 2.79 15.05
C GLU A 35 0.96 2.69 13.56
N GLU A 36 0.92 3.82 12.85
CA GLU A 36 1.33 3.88 11.44
C GLU A 36 2.84 3.75 11.30
N GLN A 37 3.62 4.34 12.20
CA GLN A 37 5.09 4.18 12.22
C GLN A 37 5.49 2.71 12.41
N ALA A 38 4.80 1.98 13.28
CA ALA A 38 5.02 0.55 13.47
C ALA A 38 4.58 -0.28 12.25
N LEU A 39 3.52 0.12 11.55
CA LEU A 39 3.13 -0.50 10.29
C LEU A 39 4.20 -0.29 9.20
N VAL A 40 4.74 0.93 9.08
CA VAL A 40 5.85 1.26 8.18
C VAL A 40 7.07 0.40 8.50
N LEU A 41 7.44 0.31 9.78
CA LEU A 41 8.53 -0.56 10.25
C LEU A 41 8.32 -2.01 9.81
N MET A 42 7.11 -2.56 9.98
CA MET A 42 6.81 -3.93 9.56
C MET A 42 6.92 -4.12 8.04
N VAL A 43 6.39 -3.18 7.26
CA VAL A 43 6.34 -3.27 5.79
C VAL A 43 7.74 -3.10 5.20
N ASP A 44 8.48 -2.07 5.60
CA ASP A 44 9.80 -1.76 5.04
C ASP A 44 10.82 -2.87 5.30
N ASN A 45 10.75 -3.48 6.49
CA ASN A 45 11.65 -4.55 6.91
C ASN A 45 11.10 -5.96 6.62
N GLY A 46 9.91 -6.08 6.03
CA GLY A 46 9.30 -7.38 5.73
C GLY A 46 9.06 -8.24 6.98
N LEU A 47 8.72 -7.63 8.11
CA LEU A 47 8.50 -8.34 9.37
C LEU A 47 7.17 -9.10 9.31
N SER A 48 7.22 -10.40 9.64
CA SER A 48 6.01 -11.18 9.89
C SER A 48 5.41 -10.82 11.26
N THR A 49 4.11 -11.07 11.43
CA THR A 49 3.43 -10.86 12.72
C THR A 49 4.14 -11.55 13.90
N PRO A 50 4.57 -12.83 13.82
CA PRO A 50 5.26 -13.48 14.93
C PRO A 50 6.64 -12.89 15.21
N LEU A 51 7.31 -12.32 14.20
CA LEU A 51 8.60 -11.66 14.39
C LEU A 51 8.42 -10.31 15.08
N TYR A 52 7.43 -9.52 14.65
CA TYR A 52 7.07 -8.27 15.31
C TYR A 52 6.67 -8.48 16.77
N GLN A 53 5.87 -9.51 17.07
CA GLN A 53 5.52 -9.88 18.44
C GLN A 53 6.74 -10.26 19.29
N ARG A 54 7.69 -11.03 18.74
CA ARG A 54 8.96 -11.33 19.44
C ARG A 54 9.78 -10.08 19.74
N ILE A 55 9.79 -9.10 18.84
CA ILE A 55 10.46 -7.81 19.08
C ILE A 55 9.78 -7.06 20.23
N LEU A 56 8.44 -7.06 20.28
CA LEU A 56 7.69 -6.47 21.39
C LEU A 56 8.01 -7.16 22.72
N GLU A 57 7.94 -8.49 22.77
CA GLU A 57 8.24 -9.27 23.98
C GLU A 57 9.67 -9.01 24.46
N HIS A 58 10.64 -8.95 23.54
CA HIS A 58 12.02 -8.64 23.89
C HIS A 58 12.18 -7.22 24.45
N ALA A 59 11.51 -6.22 23.87
CA ALA A 59 11.54 -4.85 24.36
C ALA A 59 10.87 -4.73 25.75
N GLU A 60 9.76 -5.43 25.98
CA GLU A 60 9.09 -5.50 27.27
C GLU A 60 9.98 -6.13 28.35
N ASN A 61 10.71 -7.20 28.03
CA ASN A 61 11.70 -7.81 28.93
C ASN A 61 12.83 -6.84 29.31
N LEU A 62 13.12 -5.86 28.45
CA LEU A 62 14.08 -4.77 28.71
C LEU A 62 13.42 -3.53 29.33
N ASN A 63 12.16 -3.61 29.76
CA ASN A 63 11.34 -2.51 30.29
C ASN A 63 11.20 -1.31 29.32
N CYS A 64 11.27 -1.57 28.01
CA CYS A 64 11.16 -0.58 26.96
C CYS A 64 9.81 -0.70 26.23
N LYS A 65 8.93 0.32 26.35
CA LYS A 65 7.65 0.38 25.65
C LYS A 65 7.73 1.31 24.44
N LEU A 66 8.41 0.87 23.39
CA LEU A 66 8.65 1.68 22.20
C LEU A 66 7.58 1.51 21.12
N ASN A 67 7.01 0.31 20.98
CA ASN A 67 6.15 -0.04 19.86
C ASN A 67 4.73 -0.39 20.34
N PRO A 68 3.69 -0.08 19.53
CA PRO A 68 2.31 -0.38 19.87
C PRO A 68 2.02 -1.88 19.71
N SER A 69 0.98 -2.36 20.38
CA SER A 69 0.54 -3.75 20.24
C SER A 69 0.15 -4.06 18.79
N TYR A 70 0.30 -5.32 18.38
CA TYR A 70 -0.07 -5.74 17.02
C TYR A 70 -1.55 -5.47 16.69
N HIS A 71 -2.43 -5.51 17.69
CA HIS A 71 -3.84 -5.16 17.50
C HIS A 71 -4.00 -3.76 16.91
N LYS A 72 -3.31 -2.78 17.48
CA LYS A 72 -3.34 -1.40 17.04
C LYS A 72 -2.72 -1.20 15.65
N VAL A 73 -1.62 -1.91 15.37
CA VAL A 73 -1.01 -1.94 14.02
C VAL A 73 -1.97 -2.52 12.98
N LYS A 74 -2.73 -3.57 13.36
CA LYS A 74 -3.75 -4.18 12.51
C LYS A 74 -4.88 -3.20 12.20
N GLU A 75 -5.33 -2.43 13.19
CA GLU A 75 -6.33 -1.36 12.99
C GLU A 75 -5.81 -0.30 12.02
N ALA A 76 -4.58 0.19 12.20
CA ALA A 76 -3.95 1.13 11.27
C ALA A 76 -3.86 0.56 9.85
N LYS A 77 -3.50 -0.73 9.71
CA LYS A 77 -3.49 -1.42 8.41
C LYS A 77 -4.88 -1.47 7.76
N GLN A 78 -5.95 -1.64 8.54
CA GLN A 78 -7.32 -1.67 8.01
C GLN A 78 -7.73 -0.30 7.46
N VAL A 79 -7.31 0.80 8.08
CA VAL A 79 -7.57 2.17 7.59
C VAL A 79 -6.88 2.45 6.26
N CYS A 80 -5.85 1.69 5.90
CA CYS A 80 -5.19 1.78 4.60
C CYS A 80 -5.87 0.97 3.50
N CYS A 81 -6.82 0.08 3.84
CA CYS A 81 -7.51 -0.75 2.87
C CYS A 81 -8.83 -0.09 2.45
N PRO A 82 -9.12 -0.02 1.13
CA PRO A 82 -10.40 0.47 0.68
C PRO A 82 -11.53 -0.49 1.08
N HIS A 83 -12.72 0.08 1.26
CA HIS A 83 -13.93 -0.69 1.56
C HIS A 83 -14.44 -1.41 0.31
N SER A 84 -15.32 -2.41 0.50
CA SER A 84 -16.09 -3.03 -0.59
C SER A 84 -15.27 -3.79 -1.64
N ILE A 85 -14.18 -4.45 -1.24
CA ILE A 85 -13.44 -5.38 -2.10
C ILE A 85 -14.27 -6.66 -2.26
N SER A 86 -14.60 -7.04 -3.49
CA SER A 86 -15.23 -8.33 -3.79
C SER A 86 -14.15 -9.37 -4.04
N MET A 87 -14.14 -10.45 -3.26
CA MET A 87 -13.20 -11.55 -3.40
C MET A 87 -13.94 -12.85 -3.71
N THR A 88 -13.45 -13.57 -4.70
CA THR A 88 -13.82 -14.95 -5.02
C THR A 88 -12.58 -15.82 -4.85
N GLU A 89 -12.73 -17.14 -4.99
CA GLU A 89 -11.58 -18.07 -4.97
C GLU A 89 -10.54 -17.76 -6.07
N THR A 90 -10.96 -17.12 -7.16
CA THR A 90 -10.16 -16.93 -8.37
C THR A 90 -9.86 -15.48 -8.70
N SER A 91 -10.46 -14.52 -8.00
CA SER A 91 -10.27 -13.10 -8.32
C SER A 91 -10.54 -12.20 -7.13
N ALA A 92 -9.86 -11.06 -7.09
CA ALA A 92 -10.20 -9.93 -6.23
C ALA A 92 -10.47 -8.71 -7.11
N LYS A 93 -11.57 -8.01 -6.87
CA LYS A 93 -12.00 -6.86 -7.66
C LYS A 93 -12.48 -5.75 -6.75
N ILE A 94 -12.26 -4.52 -7.18
CA ILE A 94 -12.76 -3.30 -6.57
C ILE A 94 -13.28 -2.38 -7.67
N THR A 95 -14.29 -1.57 -7.37
CA THR A 95 -14.73 -0.56 -8.34
C THR A 95 -13.66 0.52 -8.50
N LEU A 96 -13.49 1.02 -9.73
CA LEU A 96 -12.52 2.09 -9.99
C LEU A 96 -12.82 3.33 -9.15
N GLN A 97 -14.10 3.69 -8.99
CA GLN A 97 -14.51 4.83 -8.19
C GLN A 97 -14.09 4.68 -6.72
N THR A 98 -14.37 3.53 -6.10
CA THR A 98 -13.98 3.29 -4.70
C THR A 98 -12.46 3.34 -4.52
N LEU A 99 -11.70 2.80 -5.48
CA LEU A 99 -10.24 2.87 -5.44
C LEU A 99 -9.74 4.32 -5.54
N VAL A 100 -10.25 5.08 -6.52
CA VAL A 100 -9.89 6.49 -6.74
C VAL A 100 -10.25 7.33 -5.52
N ASP A 101 -11.46 7.23 -5.01
CA ASP A 101 -11.93 8.00 -3.84
C ASP A 101 -11.07 7.70 -2.61
N HIS A 102 -10.78 6.43 -2.36
CA HIS A 102 -9.94 6.03 -1.23
C HIS A 102 -8.50 6.55 -1.37
N THR A 103 -7.89 6.41 -2.56
CA THR A 103 -6.54 6.91 -2.83
C THR A 103 -6.46 8.43 -2.69
N VAL A 104 -7.41 9.17 -3.27
CA VAL A 104 -7.46 10.64 -3.18
C VAL A 104 -7.69 11.08 -1.74
N SER A 105 -8.60 10.42 -1.01
CA SER A 105 -8.80 10.65 0.41
C SER A 105 -7.49 10.51 1.18
N ARG A 106 -6.76 9.40 1.03
CA ARG A 106 -5.46 9.20 1.71
C ARG A 106 -4.43 10.26 1.34
N ILE A 107 -4.35 10.68 0.07
CA ILE A 107 -3.44 11.76 -0.36
C ILE A 107 -3.80 13.09 0.32
N CYS A 108 -5.09 13.42 0.41
CA CYS A 108 -5.56 14.64 1.06
C CYS A 108 -5.42 14.62 2.60
N HIS A 109 -5.14 13.47 3.22
CA HIS A 109 -4.81 13.38 4.64
C HIS A 109 -3.32 13.61 4.93
N ILE A 110 -2.47 13.69 3.90
CA ILE A 110 -1.06 14.01 4.06
C ILE A 110 -0.93 15.51 4.35
N GLU A 111 -0.41 15.87 5.52
CA GLU A 111 -0.31 17.26 5.99
C GLU A 111 0.39 18.16 4.95
N PHE A 112 1.54 17.72 4.43
CA PHE A 112 2.27 18.44 3.38
C PHE A 112 1.43 18.72 2.13
N VAL A 113 0.58 17.78 1.71
CA VAL A 113 -0.32 17.95 0.56
C VAL A 113 -1.40 18.95 0.89
N THR A 114 -2.00 18.84 2.09
CA THR A 114 -3.02 19.75 2.60
C THR A 114 -2.55 21.19 2.64
N GLU A 115 -1.35 21.41 3.17
CA GLU A 115 -0.70 22.72 3.22
C GLU A 115 -0.42 23.28 1.83
N LYS A 116 0.19 22.47 0.96
CA LYS A 116 0.59 22.89 -0.39
C LYS A 116 -0.61 23.22 -1.28
N LEU A 117 -1.69 22.45 -1.18
CA LEU A 117 -2.93 22.68 -1.94
C LEU A 117 -3.84 23.72 -1.29
N ARG A 118 -3.51 24.20 -0.08
CA ARG A 118 -4.35 25.07 0.75
C ARG A 118 -5.77 24.52 0.81
N LEU A 119 -5.89 23.24 1.18
CA LEU A 119 -7.19 22.56 1.25
C LEU A 119 -8.08 23.29 2.28
N SER A 120 -9.13 23.94 1.79
CA SER A 120 -10.23 24.49 2.59
C SER A 120 -11.50 23.73 2.24
N THR A 121 -12.54 23.85 3.08
CA THR A 121 -13.87 23.34 2.75
C THR A 121 -14.33 23.90 1.40
N ASN A 122 -14.71 23.03 0.46
CA ASN A 122 -15.23 23.31 -0.89
C ASN A 122 -14.25 23.62 -2.05
N ASN A 123 -13.00 23.15 -1.99
CA ASN A 123 -12.14 23.21 -3.16
C ASN A 123 -12.42 22.04 -4.12
N ALA A 124 -12.61 22.34 -5.41
CA ALA A 124 -12.62 21.32 -6.46
C ALA A 124 -11.17 20.97 -6.84
N PHE A 125 -10.91 19.67 -6.99
CA PHE A 125 -9.60 19.16 -7.42
C PHE A 125 -9.76 18.29 -8.65
N GLU A 126 -8.71 18.26 -9.43
CA GLU A 126 -8.54 17.31 -10.52
C GLU A 126 -7.30 16.47 -10.24
N VAL A 127 -7.43 15.18 -10.50
CA VAL A 127 -6.39 14.18 -10.22
C VAL A 127 -6.09 13.45 -11.52
N ILE A 128 -4.85 13.59 -11.98
CA ILE A 128 -4.35 12.87 -13.15
C ILE A 128 -3.82 11.52 -12.66
N MET A 129 -4.39 10.44 -13.18
CA MET A 129 -3.97 9.09 -12.88
C MET A 129 -3.51 8.36 -14.15
N LYS A 130 -2.55 7.45 -13.98
CA LYS A 130 -2.14 6.47 -14.99
C LYS A 130 -2.66 5.11 -14.59
N TRP A 131 -3.09 4.31 -15.56
CA TRP A 131 -3.44 2.92 -15.33
C TRP A 131 -2.75 2.00 -16.33
N GLY A 132 -2.69 0.72 -16.00
CA GLY A 132 -2.16 -0.33 -16.86
C GLY A 132 -2.50 -1.71 -16.32
N CYS A 133 -2.14 -2.75 -17.07
CA CYS A 133 -2.32 -4.13 -16.65
C CYS A 133 -1.15 -4.98 -17.12
N ASP A 134 -0.88 -6.06 -16.40
CA ASP A 134 0.18 -7.01 -16.73
C ASP A 134 -0.16 -8.41 -16.21
N GLY A 135 0.46 -9.43 -16.81
CA GLY A 135 0.33 -10.83 -16.45
C GLY A 135 1.68 -11.44 -16.05
N SER A 136 1.67 -12.35 -15.09
CA SER A 136 2.87 -13.08 -14.66
C SER A 136 2.56 -14.54 -14.33
N GLU A 137 3.51 -15.43 -14.62
CA GLU A 137 3.48 -16.81 -14.14
C GLU A 137 3.88 -16.89 -12.66
N GLN A 138 3.26 -17.80 -11.91
CA GLN A 138 3.50 -18.01 -10.47
C GLN A 138 3.47 -19.50 -10.09
N ASN A 139 3.95 -19.79 -8.88
CA ASN A 139 3.95 -21.16 -8.35
C ASN A 139 2.52 -21.61 -8.04
N ARG A 140 2.17 -22.81 -8.49
CA ARG A 140 0.89 -23.45 -8.22
C ARG A 140 0.76 -23.84 -6.76
N TYR A 141 -0.36 -23.47 -6.17
CA TYR A 141 -0.79 -24.03 -4.91
C TYR A 141 -1.44 -25.41 -5.13
N LYS A 142 -1.34 -26.31 -4.14
CA LYS A 142 -1.87 -27.68 -4.25
C LYS A 142 -3.38 -27.78 -3.98
N GLN A 143 -4.06 -26.65 -3.86
CA GLN A 143 -5.51 -26.60 -3.71
C GLN A 143 -6.18 -26.92 -5.04
N LYS A 144 -7.21 -27.76 -5.02
CA LYS A 144 -7.99 -28.08 -6.21
C LYS A 144 -8.96 -26.94 -6.50
N PHE A 145 -8.87 -26.39 -7.71
CA PHE A 145 -9.87 -25.50 -8.29
C PHE A 145 -10.71 -26.30 -9.31
N SER A 146 -11.98 -25.95 -9.53
CA SER A 146 -12.84 -26.68 -10.48
C SER A 146 -12.38 -26.48 -11.93
N ASP A 147 -12.34 -25.23 -12.37
CA ASP A 147 -12.22 -24.86 -13.79
C ASP A 147 -11.07 -23.89 -14.05
N PHE A 148 -10.26 -23.59 -13.03
CA PHE A 148 -9.23 -22.56 -13.06
C PHE A 148 -7.88 -23.09 -12.60
N SER A 149 -6.81 -22.43 -13.06
CA SER A 149 -5.44 -22.67 -12.62
C SER A 149 -4.91 -21.38 -12.01
N ASP A 150 -4.16 -21.49 -10.92
CA ASP A 150 -3.47 -20.38 -10.28
C ASP A 150 -2.05 -20.18 -10.84
N GLU A 151 -1.66 -20.89 -11.90
CA GLU A 151 -0.36 -20.75 -12.56
C GLU A 151 -0.08 -19.33 -13.06
N ASN A 152 -1.12 -18.56 -13.36
CA ASN A 152 -1.00 -17.22 -13.92
C ASN A 152 -1.75 -16.20 -13.07
N LEU A 153 -1.12 -15.07 -12.82
CA LEU A 153 -1.73 -13.90 -12.20
C LEU A 153 -1.90 -12.81 -13.25
N PHE A 154 -3.10 -12.24 -13.35
CA PHE A 154 -3.36 -11.03 -14.13
C PHE A 154 -3.74 -9.90 -13.18
N SER A 155 -3.09 -8.74 -13.32
CA SER A 155 -3.28 -7.59 -12.43
C SER A 155 -3.55 -6.32 -13.22
N ILE A 156 -4.39 -5.45 -12.65
CA ILE A 156 -4.66 -4.10 -13.15
C ILE A 156 -4.22 -3.13 -12.06
N CYS A 157 -3.43 -2.14 -12.44
CA CYS A 157 -2.83 -1.16 -11.53
C CYS A 157 -3.23 0.25 -11.93
N VAL A 158 -3.46 1.11 -10.93
CA VAL A 158 -3.72 2.54 -11.10
C VAL A 158 -2.77 3.31 -10.20
N VAL A 159 -2.19 4.39 -10.72
CA VAL A 159 -1.20 5.21 -10.02
C VAL A 159 -1.57 6.69 -10.16
N PRO A 160 -1.74 7.43 -9.05
CA PRO A 160 -1.91 8.88 -9.09
C PRO A 160 -0.59 9.55 -9.52
N LEU A 161 -0.65 10.46 -10.50
CA LEU A 161 0.50 11.19 -11.01
C LEU A 161 0.53 12.63 -10.49
N GLN A 162 -0.61 13.33 -10.56
CA GLN A 162 -0.71 14.73 -10.20
C GLN A 162 -2.06 15.02 -9.56
N ILE A 163 -2.07 15.92 -8.59
CA ILE A 163 -3.27 16.50 -8.00
C ILE A 163 -3.15 18.02 -8.11
N HIS A 164 -4.18 18.67 -8.65
CA HIS A 164 -4.22 20.11 -8.80
C HIS A 164 -5.57 20.67 -8.38
N ARG A 165 -5.52 21.90 -7.87
CA ARG A 165 -6.71 22.69 -7.60
C ARG A 165 -7.26 23.22 -8.92
N ARG A 166 -8.58 23.17 -9.05
CA ARG A 166 -9.29 23.78 -10.19
C ARG A 166 -9.44 25.28 -10.02
#